data_AF-A0A1J3G3A2-F1
#
_entry.id   AF-A0A1J3G3A2-F1
#
_cell.length_a   1.000
_cell.length_b   1.000
_cell.length_c   1.000
_cell.angle_alpha   90.00
_cell.angle_beta   90.00
_cell.angle_gamma   90.00
#
_symmetry.space_group_name_H-M   'P 1'
#
loop_
_entity.id
_entity.type
_entity.pdbx_description
1 polymer ?
#
loop_
_entity_poly.entity_id
_entity_poly.type
_entity_poly.pdbx_seq_one_letter_code
_entity_poly.pdbx_strand_id
1 'polypeptide(L)'
;EGVRALRLQRSSRSFSSVKTDDSNSNTDSSPQSVERYRSTGLQVVSGLTTELEDVKRAAVIDGDGLAATLTNLSGSLTNAREFLKSMDEESDFEKALAGFIERADADIKWLKEEEERIMALVKDSADYFHGKSAKNEGLRLFAIVRDFLVMLETVCRQVKETTKTTNYSGKKEIEPPPDNIRQSLFPAIAQRRIDSSDDSDDD
;
A
#
# COMPACT_ATOMS: atom_id res chain seq x y z
N GLU A 1 20.22 -1.04 11.40
CA GLU A 1 20.63 -2.47 11.26
C GLU A 1 20.92 -3.00 9.84
N GLY A 2 20.70 -2.26 8.76
CA GLY A 2 20.86 -2.80 7.38
C GLY A 2 22.26 -3.29 7.00
N VAL A 3 23.33 -2.74 7.59
CA VAL A 3 24.73 -3.17 7.32
C VAL A 3 25.02 -4.59 7.84
N ARG A 4 24.23 -5.09 8.79
CA ARG A 4 24.46 -6.42 9.40
C ARG A 4 23.81 -7.55 8.58
N ALA A 5 22.75 -7.27 7.84
CA ALA A 5 22.04 -8.24 6.99
C ALA A 5 22.88 -8.71 5.78
N LEU A 6 23.75 -7.84 5.24
CA LEU A 6 24.56 -8.16 4.05
C LEU A 6 25.76 -9.09 4.30
N ARG A 7 26.19 -9.31 5.56
CA ARG A 7 27.32 -10.21 5.85
C ARG A 7 26.95 -11.69 5.87
N LEU A 8 25.69 -12.04 6.15
CA LEU A 8 25.27 -13.44 6.32
C LEU A 8 25.04 -14.19 4.99
N GLN A 9 24.96 -13.49 3.85
CA GLN A 9 24.70 -14.13 2.56
C GLN A 9 25.99 -14.56 1.82
N ARG A 10 27.18 -14.27 2.38
CA ARG A 10 28.47 -14.46 1.69
C ARG A 10 29.32 -15.61 2.22
N SER A 11 28.88 -16.36 3.24
CA SER A 11 29.64 -17.47 3.81
C SER A 11 29.30 -18.86 3.23
N SER A 12 28.39 -18.95 2.26
CA SER A 12 28.03 -20.24 1.66
C SER A 12 27.93 -20.14 0.14
N ARG A 13 29.10 -20.10 -0.52
CA ARG A 13 29.34 -20.73 -1.83
C ARG A 13 30.79 -20.52 -2.25
N SER A 14 31.57 -21.57 -2.03
CA SER A 14 32.98 -21.67 -2.38
C SER A 14 33.21 -21.86 -3.88
N PHE A 15 34.44 -21.50 -4.28
CA PHE A 15 35.20 -21.91 -5.48
C PHE A 15 34.70 -21.47 -6.86
N SER A 16 35.18 -20.30 -7.32
CA SER A 16 35.77 -20.21 -8.65
C SER A 16 36.86 -19.12 -8.68
N SER A 17 38.01 -19.48 -9.26
CA SER A 17 39.16 -18.60 -9.45
C SER A 17 38.91 -17.71 -10.66
N VAL A 18 38.45 -16.48 -10.42
CA VAL A 18 38.55 -15.37 -11.38
C VAL A 18 39.25 -14.24 -10.66
N LYS A 19 40.43 -13.88 -11.16
CA LYS A 19 41.12 -12.64 -10.80
C LYS A 19 40.18 -11.49 -11.16
N THR A 20 39.58 -10.88 -10.13
CA THR A 20 38.95 -9.58 -10.26
C THR A 20 39.98 -8.58 -9.77
N ASP A 21 40.41 -7.76 -10.73
CA ASP A 21 41.05 -6.48 -10.52
C ASP A 21 40.41 -5.76 -9.33
N ASP A 22 41.24 -5.31 -8.38
CA ASP A 22 40.87 -4.46 -7.24
C ASP A 22 40.47 -3.08 -7.76
N SER A 23 39.35 -3.01 -8.47
CA SER A 23 38.70 -1.78 -8.85
C SER A 23 37.92 -1.26 -7.64
N ASN A 24 38.68 -0.56 -6.79
CA ASN A 24 38.29 0.69 -6.14
C ASN A 24 36.88 0.72 -5.53
N SER A 25 36.79 0.48 -4.22
CA SER A 25 35.62 0.82 -3.41
C SER A 25 35.43 2.33 -3.31
N ASN A 26 35.08 2.98 -4.42
CA ASN A 26 34.44 4.28 -4.39
C ASN A 26 32.98 4.06 -3.95
N THR A 27 32.77 3.96 -2.64
CA THR A 27 31.51 4.51 -2.11
C THR A 27 31.59 6.01 -2.39
N ASP A 28 31.03 6.43 -3.52
CA ASP A 28 30.89 7.84 -3.89
C ASP A 28 30.11 8.52 -2.77
N SER A 29 30.86 9.06 -1.80
CA SER A 29 30.38 9.72 -0.60
C SER A 29 30.37 11.23 -0.83
N SER A 30 30.23 11.66 -2.09
CA SER A 30 30.10 13.06 -2.42
C SER A 30 28.83 13.63 -1.78
N PRO A 31 28.83 14.91 -1.37
CA PRO A 31 27.64 15.55 -0.83
C PRO A 31 26.41 15.43 -1.75
N GLN A 32 26.63 15.35 -3.07
CA GLN A 32 25.57 15.16 -4.07
C GLN A 32 24.95 13.75 -4.06
N SER A 33 25.76 12.70 -3.86
CA SER A 33 25.24 11.33 -3.78
C SER A 33 24.42 11.14 -2.51
N VAL A 34 24.88 11.67 -1.37
CA VAL A 34 24.16 11.66 -0.09
C VAL A 34 22.80 12.36 -0.20
N GLU A 35 22.76 13.55 -0.80
CA GLU A 35 21.51 14.30 -0.99
C GLU A 35 20.54 13.55 -1.93
N ARG A 36 21.06 12.92 -2.99
CA ARG A 36 20.25 12.06 -3.86
C ARG A 36 19.63 10.90 -3.08
N TYR A 37 20.41 10.18 -2.25
CA TYR A 37 19.89 9.09 -1.44
C TYR A 37 18.84 9.56 -0.42
N ARG A 38 19.02 10.74 0.19
CA ARG A 38 18.02 11.34 1.09
C ARG A 38 16.72 11.66 0.37
N SER A 39 16.80 12.30 -0.81
CA SER A 39 15.65 12.64 -1.62
C SER A 39 14.89 11.39 -2.07
N THR A 40 15.60 10.36 -2.56
CA THR A 40 14.99 9.10 -2.98
C THR A 40 14.34 8.37 -1.80
N GLY A 41 15.02 8.30 -0.65
CA GLY A 41 14.44 7.69 0.55
C GLY A 41 13.18 8.40 1.02
N LEU A 42 13.19 9.74 1.03
CA LEU A 42 12.01 10.55 1.39
C LEU A 42 10.85 10.32 0.41
N GLN A 43 11.12 10.23 -0.89
CA GLN A 43 10.11 9.94 -1.90
C GLN A 43 9.44 8.58 -1.66
N VAL A 44 10.24 7.53 -1.44
CA VAL A 44 9.73 6.17 -1.16
C VAL A 44 8.87 6.16 0.10
N VAL A 45 9.39 6.74 1.19
CA VAL A 45 8.67 6.74 2.48
C VAL A 45 7.39 7.58 2.40
N SER A 46 7.40 8.69 1.67
CA SER A 46 6.18 9.51 1.45
C SER A 46 5.09 8.80 0.65
N GLY A 47 5.45 7.78 -0.15
CA GLY A 47 4.49 6.97 -0.90
C GLY A 47 3.72 5.95 -0.05
N LEU A 48 4.21 5.61 1.16
CA LEU A 48 3.60 4.57 2.00
C LEU A 48 2.16 4.89 2.40
N THR A 49 1.80 6.17 2.56
CA THR A 49 0.42 6.59 2.86
C THR A 49 -0.57 6.22 1.75
N THR A 50 -0.10 6.13 0.50
CA THR A 50 -0.90 5.71 -0.65
C THR A 50 -0.91 4.19 -0.78
N GLU A 51 0.25 3.54 -0.67
CA GLU A 51 0.37 2.07 -0.75
C GLU A 51 -0.46 1.35 0.33
N LEU A 52 -0.65 1.98 1.49
CA LEU A 52 -1.40 1.44 2.62
C LEU A 52 -2.77 2.13 2.80
N GLU A 53 -3.40 2.55 1.71
CA GLU A 53 -4.73 3.16 1.76
C GLU A 53 -5.79 2.22 2.33
N ASP A 54 -5.77 0.94 1.94
CA ASP A 54 -6.69 -0.07 2.45
C ASP A 54 -6.57 -0.29 3.96
N VAL A 55 -5.37 -0.12 4.52
CA VAL A 55 -5.17 -0.18 5.98
C VAL A 55 -5.91 0.96 6.68
N LYS A 56 -5.91 2.16 6.09
CA LYS A 56 -6.67 3.30 6.63
C LYS A 56 -8.17 3.06 6.56
N ARG A 57 -8.66 2.43 5.48
CA ARG A 57 -10.07 2.02 5.34
C ARG A 57 -10.44 0.93 6.34
N ALA A 58 -9.60 -0.07 6.54
CA ALA A 58 -9.82 -1.14 7.51
C ALA A 58 -9.84 -0.63 8.95
N ALA A 59 -9.07 0.40 9.27
CA ALA A 59 -8.96 0.98 10.60
C ALA A 59 -10.25 1.63 11.16
N VAL A 60 -11.28 1.82 10.33
CA VAL A 60 -12.59 2.33 10.76
C VAL A 60 -13.67 1.25 10.84
N ILE A 61 -13.34 0.00 10.50
CA ILE A 61 -14.28 -1.11 10.57
C ILE A 61 -14.49 -1.52 12.04
N ASP A 62 -15.75 -1.50 12.47
CA ASP A 62 -16.17 -2.05 13.76
C ASP A 62 -16.53 -3.53 13.61
N GLY A 63 -15.57 -4.41 13.91
CA GLY A 63 -15.77 -5.86 13.82
C GLY A 63 -16.76 -6.39 14.83
N ASP A 64 -16.77 -5.85 16.06
CA ASP A 64 -17.72 -6.28 17.09
C ASP A 64 -19.15 -5.85 16.71
N GLY A 65 -19.30 -4.64 16.15
CA GLY A 65 -20.56 -4.16 15.59
C GLY A 65 -21.08 -5.02 14.43
N LEU A 66 -20.18 -5.47 13.55
CA LEU A 66 -20.53 -6.40 12.46
C LEU A 66 -21.03 -7.74 13.01
N ALA A 67 -20.28 -8.36 13.93
CA ALA A 67 -20.63 -9.63 14.57
C ALA A 67 -21.99 -9.55 15.30
N ALA A 68 -22.23 -8.44 16.02
CA ALA A 68 -23.49 -8.18 16.70
C ALA A 68 -24.65 -8.05 15.70
N THR A 69 -24.44 -7.33 14.59
CA THR A 69 -25.45 -7.17 13.54
C THR A 69 -25.80 -8.51 12.90
N LEU A 70 -24.81 -9.35 12.61
CA LEU A 70 -25.03 -10.69 12.04
C LEU A 70 -25.80 -11.61 13.01
N THR A 71 -25.48 -11.54 14.31
CA THR A 71 -26.19 -12.27 15.35
C THR A 71 -27.66 -11.83 15.43
N ASN A 72 -27.92 -10.52 15.37
CA ASN A 72 -29.27 -9.97 15.38
C ASN A 72 -30.08 -10.36 14.14
N LEU A 73 -29.45 -10.37 12.95
CA LEU A 73 -30.08 -10.84 11.71
C LEU A 73 -30.46 -12.32 11.81
N SER A 74 -29.53 -13.16 12.29
CA SER A 74 -29.77 -14.59 12.49
C SER A 74 -30.93 -14.86 13.46
N GLY A 75 -30.98 -14.11 14.58
CA GLY A 75 -32.07 -14.19 15.54
C GLY A 75 -33.41 -13.73 14.96
N SER A 76 -33.42 -12.62 14.22
CA SER A 76 -34.63 -12.09 13.57
C SER A 76 -35.17 -13.06 12.51
N LEU A 77 -34.28 -13.70 11.74
CA LEU A 77 -34.66 -14.71 10.77
C LEU A 77 -35.25 -15.96 11.45
N THR A 78 -34.69 -16.35 12.60
CA THR A 78 -35.25 -17.43 13.41
C THR A 78 -36.67 -17.10 13.87
N ASN A 79 -36.91 -15.87 14.35
CA ASN A 79 -38.24 -15.41 14.72
C ASN A 79 -39.22 -15.40 13.53
N ALA A 80 -38.76 -14.98 12.34
CA ALA A 80 -39.57 -15.02 11.13
C ALA A 80 -39.96 -16.46 10.75
N ARG A 81 -39.05 -17.43 10.93
CA ARG A 81 -39.32 -18.86 10.71
C ARG A 81 -40.30 -19.42 11.73
N GLU A 82 -40.21 -19.03 12.99
CA GLU A 82 -41.19 -19.38 14.03
C GLU A 82 -42.58 -18.80 13.69
N PHE A 83 -42.63 -17.55 13.27
CA PHE A 83 -43.88 -16.90 12.84
C PHE A 83 -44.52 -17.61 11.64
N LEU A 84 -43.72 -17.98 10.64
CA LEU A 84 -44.20 -18.75 9.49
C LEU A 84 -44.88 -20.07 9.91
N LYS A 85 -44.32 -20.80 10.89
CA LYS A 85 -44.93 -22.04 11.41
C LYS A 85 -46.25 -21.82 12.15
N SER A 86 -46.49 -20.61 12.64
CA SER A 86 -47.72 -20.27 13.38
C SER A 86 -48.88 -19.84 12.47
N MET A 87 -48.63 -19.72 11.16
CA MET A 87 -49.67 -19.40 10.18
C MET A 87 -50.52 -20.63 9.86
N ASP A 88 -51.84 -20.46 9.88
CA ASP A 88 -52.82 -21.56 9.73
C ASP A 88 -53.42 -21.62 8.32
N GLU A 89 -53.16 -20.60 7.48
CA GLU A 89 -53.74 -20.46 6.14
C GLU A 89 -52.65 -20.26 5.07
N GLU A 90 -52.71 -21.10 4.03
CA GLU A 90 -51.85 -20.97 2.84
C GLU A 90 -52.19 -19.68 2.08
N SER A 91 -51.34 -18.65 2.26
CA SER A 91 -51.51 -17.33 1.67
C SER A 91 -50.34 -16.94 0.76
N ASP A 92 -50.56 -15.99 -0.14
CA ASP A 92 -49.47 -15.44 -0.96
C ASP A 92 -48.36 -14.81 -0.10
N PHE A 93 -48.73 -14.27 1.07
CA PHE A 93 -47.76 -13.76 2.04
C PHE A 93 -46.92 -14.88 2.65
N GLU A 94 -47.52 -16.02 3.02
CA GLU A 94 -46.79 -17.18 3.53
C GLU A 94 -45.73 -17.65 2.52
N LYS A 95 -46.12 -17.78 1.24
CA LYS A 95 -45.22 -18.18 0.15
C LYS A 95 -44.08 -17.18 -0.04
N ALA A 96 -44.39 -15.88 -0.02
CA ALA A 96 -43.38 -14.83 -0.13
C ALA A 96 -42.42 -14.83 1.07
N LEU A 97 -42.93 -15.01 2.28
CA LEU A 97 -42.15 -15.07 3.52
C LEU A 97 -41.24 -16.32 3.55
N ALA A 98 -41.76 -17.49 3.16
CA ALA A 98 -40.97 -18.71 3.05
C ALA A 98 -39.79 -18.53 2.08
N GLY A 99 -40.05 -18.00 0.88
CA GLY A 99 -38.99 -17.72 -0.10
C GLY A 99 -38.00 -16.64 0.36
N PHE A 100 -38.47 -15.62 1.10
CA PHE A 100 -37.59 -14.64 1.73
C PHE A 100 -36.66 -15.30 2.76
N ILE A 101 -37.22 -16.14 3.64
CA ILE A 101 -36.46 -16.82 4.69
C ILE A 101 -35.37 -17.70 4.06
N GLU A 102 -35.70 -18.48 3.03
CA GLU A 102 -34.73 -19.35 2.35
C GLU A 102 -33.54 -18.56 1.80
N ARG A 103 -33.78 -17.44 1.11
CA ARG A 103 -32.72 -16.58 0.56
C ARG A 103 -31.90 -15.92 1.66
N ALA A 104 -32.56 -15.33 2.66
CA ALA A 104 -31.89 -14.66 3.76
C ALA A 104 -31.04 -15.64 4.59
N ASP A 105 -31.48 -16.89 4.76
CA ASP A 105 -30.72 -17.94 5.46
C ASP A 105 -29.40 -18.25 4.73
N ALA A 106 -29.46 -18.35 3.40
CA ALA A 106 -28.27 -18.55 2.57
C ALA A 106 -27.30 -17.36 2.66
N ASP A 107 -27.80 -16.13 2.55
CA ASP A 107 -26.99 -14.91 2.63
C ASP A 107 -26.35 -14.74 4.01
N ILE A 108 -27.10 -14.95 5.09
CA ILE A 108 -26.60 -14.86 6.47
C ILE A 108 -25.53 -15.93 6.71
N LYS A 109 -25.75 -17.15 6.23
CA LYS A 109 -24.76 -18.23 6.36
C LYS A 109 -23.46 -17.86 5.64
N TRP A 110 -23.56 -17.36 4.41
CA TRP A 110 -22.38 -16.93 3.65
C TRP A 110 -21.65 -15.77 4.35
N LEU A 111 -22.38 -14.77 4.83
CA LEU A 111 -21.81 -13.65 5.58
C LEU A 111 -21.04 -14.12 6.83
N LYS A 112 -21.59 -15.11 7.55
CA LYS A 112 -20.94 -15.70 8.72
C LYS A 112 -19.63 -16.38 8.38
N GLU A 113 -19.64 -17.22 7.35
CA GLU A 113 -18.44 -17.93 6.88
C GLU A 113 -17.36 -16.93 6.44
N GLU A 114 -17.75 -15.85 5.77
CA GLU A 114 -16.83 -14.82 5.31
C GLU A 114 -16.29 -13.95 6.45
N GLU A 115 -17.12 -13.61 7.44
CA GLU A 115 -16.68 -12.93 8.67
C GLU A 115 -15.62 -13.77 9.39
N GLU A 116 -15.88 -15.06 9.62
CA GLU A 116 -14.93 -15.97 10.27
C GLU A 116 -13.61 -16.07 9.48
N ARG A 117 -13.70 -16.17 8.15
CA ARG A 117 -12.53 -16.21 7.26
C ARG A 117 -11.69 -14.94 7.34
N ILE A 118 -12.33 -13.77 7.27
CA ILE A 118 -11.64 -12.47 7.35
C ILE A 118 -11.02 -12.30 8.73
N MET A 119 -11.73 -12.62 9.81
CA MET A 119 -11.24 -12.49 11.17
C MET A 119 -10.05 -13.42 11.45
N ALA A 120 -10.00 -14.60 10.82
CA ALA A 120 -8.80 -15.45 10.85
C ALA A 120 -7.59 -14.78 10.19
N LEU A 121 -7.76 -14.16 9.01
CA LEU A 121 -6.67 -13.42 8.34
C LEU A 121 -6.20 -12.20 9.14
N VAL A 122 -7.13 -11.48 9.77
CA VAL A 122 -6.83 -10.36 10.66
C VAL A 122 -6.00 -10.84 11.85
N LYS A 123 -6.36 -11.99 12.44
CA LYS A 123 -5.60 -12.60 13.53
C LYS A 123 -4.21 -13.02 13.09
N ASP A 124 -4.06 -13.71 11.96
CA ASP A 124 -2.75 -14.12 11.45
C ASP A 124 -1.83 -12.92 11.18
N SER A 125 -2.41 -11.83 10.66
CA SER A 125 -1.72 -10.56 10.45
C SER A 125 -1.27 -9.95 11.79
N ALA A 126 -2.13 -9.95 12.81
CA ALA A 126 -1.79 -9.46 14.15
C ALA A 126 -0.70 -10.29 14.82
N ASP A 127 -0.78 -11.62 14.70
CA ASP A 127 0.19 -12.56 15.23
C ASP A 127 1.58 -12.36 14.59
N TYR A 128 1.65 -11.95 13.33
CA TYR A 128 2.92 -11.60 12.67
C TYR A 128 3.63 -10.40 13.34
N PHE A 129 2.88 -9.35 13.70
CA PHE A 129 3.46 -8.13 14.28
C PHE A 129 3.63 -8.18 15.80
N HIS A 130 2.70 -8.81 16.52
CA HIS A 130 2.62 -8.80 17.98
C HIS A 130 2.92 -10.15 18.63
N GLY A 131 3.05 -11.22 17.85
CA GLY A 131 3.10 -12.59 18.36
C GLY A 131 1.77 -13.05 18.95
N LYS A 132 1.68 -14.33 19.32
CA LYS A 132 0.44 -14.99 19.79
C LYS A 132 -0.07 -14.54 21.17
N SER A 133 0.44 -13.43 21.69
CA SER A 133 0.09 -12.92 23.02
C SER A 133 -1.06 -11.91 23.00
N ALA A 134 -1.40 -11.35 21.83
CA ALA A 134 -2.43 -10.32 21.70
C ALA A 134 -3.79 -10.93 21.40
N LYS A 135 -4.57 -11.24 22.45
CA LYS A 135 -5.93 -11.77 22.28
C LYS A 135 -6.85 -10.63 21.80
N ASN A 136 -7.44 -10.80 20.62
CA ASN A 136 -8.46 -9.92 20.02
C ASN A 136 -7.99 -8.50 19.63
N GLU A 137 -6.69 -8.25 19.45
CA GLU A 137 -6.20 -6.92 19.03
C GLU A 137 -6.02 -6.79 17.51
N GLY A 138 -6.47 -7.76 16.70
CA GLY A 138 -6.12 -7.78 15.29
C GLY A 138 -6.67 -6.61 14.48
N LEU A 139 -7.89 -6.15 14.76
CA LEU A 139 -8.42 -4.94 14.12
C LEU A 139 -7.73 -3.66 14.61
N ARG A 140 -7.24 -3.66 15.85
CA ARG A 140 -6.50 -2.53 16.44
C ARG A 140 -5.15 -2.30 15.75
N LEU A 141 -4.56 -3.33 15.15
CA LEU A 141 -3.36 -3.19 14.31
C LEU A 141 -3.56 -2.15 13.19
N PHE A 142 -4.70 -2.19 12.50
CA PHE A 142 -4.97 -1.25 11.40
C PHE A 142 -5.05 0.20 11.91
N ALA A 143 -5.66 0.44 13.08
CA ALA A 143 -5.69 1.75 13.71
C ALA A 143 -4.30 2.26 14.07
N ILE A 144 -3.46 1.40 14.65
CA ILE A 144 -2.06 1.73 14.98
C ILE A 144 -1.29 2.12 13.72
N VAL A 145 -1.39 1.34 12.64
CA VAL A 145 -0.68 1.63 11.39
C VAL A 145 -1.22 2.90 10.73
N ARG A 146 -2.54 3.13 10.71
CA ARG A 146 -3.14 4.37 10.22
C ARG A 146 -2.56 5.59 10.95
N ASP A 147 -2.54 5.55 12.28
CA ASP A 147 -2.09 6.68 13.10
C ASP A 147 -0.58 6.92 12.91
N PHE A 148 0.20 5.85 12.75
CA PHE A 148 1.60 5.94 12.36
C PHE A 148 1.78 6.61 10.99
N LEU A 149 0.97 6.26 9.98
CA LEU A 149 1.06 6.87 8.65
C LEU A 149 0.73 8.37 8.66
N VAL A 150 -0.21 8.81 9.50
CA VAL A 150 -0.51 10.24 9.70
C VAL A 150 0.70 10.98 10.29
N MET A 151 1.36 10.39 11.29
CA MET A 151 2.60 10.94 11.83
C MET A 151 3.72 10.97 10.78
N LEU A 152 3.87 9.90 10.02
CA LEU A 152 4.88 9.77 8.97
C LEU A 152 4.71 10.84 7.89
N GLU A 153 3.49 11.06 7.40
CA GLU A 153 3.16 12.09 6.42
C GLU A 153 3.57 13.48 6.91
N THR A 154 3.27 13.78 8.18
CA THR A 154 3.64 15.05 8.82
C THR A 154 5.16 15.24 8.85
N VAL A 155 5.90 14.21 9.26
CA VAL A 155 7.37 14.26 9.32
C VAL A 155 7.99 14.37 7.92
N CYS A 156 7.50 13.60 6.94
CA CYS A 156 7.98 13.67 5.56
C CYS A 156 7.82 15.08 4.97
N ARG A 157 6.70 15.75 5.26
CA ARG A 157 6.46 17.15 4.86
C ARG A 157 7.46 18.10 5.51
N GLN A 158 7.66 18.01 6.83
CA GLN A 158 8.62 18.84 7.55
C GLN A 158 10.05 18.67 7.01
N VAL A 159 10.49 17.43 6.77
CA VAL A 159 11.82 17.17 6.20
C VAL A 159 11.94 17.82 4.82
N LYS A 160 10.95 17.66 3.94
CA LYS A 160 10.93 18.27 2.61
C LYS A 160 11.02 19.80 2.66
N GLU A 161 10.37 20.44 3.63
CA GLU A 161 10.42 21.89 3.85
C GLU A 161 11.80 22.34 4.34
N THR A 162 12.41 21.62 5.29
CA THR A 162 13.76 21.95 5.80
C THR A 162 14.86 21.80 4.73
N THR A 163 14.75 20.80 3.84
CA THR A 163 15.70 20.64 2.72
C THR A 163 15.56 21.75 1.68
N LYS A 164 14.34 22.27 1.47
CA LYS A 164 14.12 23.41 0.56
C LYS A 164 14.75 24.69 1.10
N THR A 165 14.61 24.98 2.39
CA THR A 165 15.15 26.22 3.00
C THR A 165 16.67 26.24 3.09
N THR A 166 17.33 25.09 3.29
CA THR A 166 18.80 25.00 3.23
C THR A 166 19.37 25.27 1.83
N ASN A 167 18.63 24.93 0.77
CA ASN A 167 19.06 25.17 -0.61
C ASN A 167 18.93 26.64 -1.05
N TYR A 168 18.10 27.46 -0.38
CA TYR A 168 18.02 28.91 -0.64
C TYR A 168 19.16 29.72 0.00
N SER A 169 19.88 29.17 0.99
CA SER A 169 21.02 29.84 1.62
C SER A 169 22.37 29.55 0.94
N GLY A 170 22.38 28.70 -0.10
CA GLY A 170 23.59 28.32 -0.82
C GLY A 170 23.30 28.16 -2.30
N LYS A 171 23.33 29.30 -3.03
CA LYS A 171 23.61 29.50 -4.47
C LYS A 171 22.78 30.67 -5.02
N LYS A 172 23.38 31.87 -5.01
CA LYS A 172 23.17 32.84 -6.11
C LYS A 172 24.21 32.49 -7.17
N GLU A 173 23.85 31.62 -8.09
CA GLU A 173 24.55 31.51 -9.37
C GLU A 173 23.49 31.42 -10.47
N ILE A 174 23.69 32.24 -11.50
CA ILE A 174 22.70 32.67 -12.48
C ILE A 174 22.48 31.53 -13.50
N GLU A 175 21.24 31.05 -13.65
CA GLU A 175 20.86 30.12 -14.75
C GLU A 175 20.42 30.89 -16.02
N PRO A 176 20.84 30.45 -17.23
CA PRO A 176 20.30 30.92 -18.51
C PRO A 176 19.03 30.11 -18.93
N PRO A 177 18.28 30.52 -19.98
CA PRO A 177 16.88 30.12 -20.18
C PRO A 177 16.71 28.69 -20.72
N PRO A 178 15.49 28.12 -20.67
CA PRO A 178 15.27 26.70 -20.89
C PRO A 178 14.97 26.41 -22.36
N ASP A 179 15.96 25.88 -23.07
CA ASP A 179 15.69 25.12 -24.29
C ASP A 179 16.55 23.85 -24.29
N ASN A 180 15.96 22.74 -24.76
CA ASN A 180 16.60 21.46 -25.08
C ASN A 180 16.78 20.34 -24.04
N ILE A 181 15.87 20.20 -23.05
CA ILE A 181 15.83 18.96 -22.23
C ILE A 181 15.48 17.71 -23.09
N ARG A 182 14.77 17.89 -24.21
CA ARG A 182 14.33 16.76 -25.06
C ARG A 182 15.46 16.10 -25.87
N GLN A 183 16.58 16.77 -26.10
CA GLN A 183 17.71 16.20 -26.86
C GLN A 183 18.69 15.41 -25.99
N SER A 184 18.69 15.63 -24.66
CA SER A 184 19.61 14.98 -23.73
C SER A 184 19.20 13.56 -23.31
N LEU A 185 17.96 13.15 -23.54
CA LEU A 185 17.42 11.93 -22.93
C LEU A 185 17.79 10.64 -23.70
N PHE A 186 18.23 10.72 -24.97
CA PHE A 186 18.57 9.52 -25.76
C PHE A 186 19.64 9.80 -26.85
N PRO A 187 20.95 9.75 -26.54
CA PRO A 187 22.02 9.92 -27.53
C PRO A 187 21.97 8.89 -28.66
N ALA A 188 21.40 7.70 -28.38
CA ALA A 188 21.31 6.59 -29.33
C ALA A 188 20.28 6.80 -30.46
N ILE A 189 19.39 7.80 -30.37
CA ILE A 189 18.33 8.06 -31.36
C ILE A 189 18.62 9.33 -32.19
N ALA A 190 19.52 10.20 -31.71
CA ALA A 190 19.83 11.48 -32.36
C ALA A 190 20.49 11.35 -33.74
N GLN A 191 21.14 10.22 -34.04
CA GLN A 191 21.87 10.01 -35.30
C GLN A 191 21.00 9.53 -36.48
N ARG A 192 19.67 9.44 -36.35
CA ARG A 192 18.79 8.94 -37.44
C ARG A 192 17.83 9.96 -38.05
N ARG A 193 17.95 11.26 -37.72
CA ARG A 193 17.25 12.29 -38.50
C ARG A 193 18.16 12.76 -39.62
N ILE A 194 18.05 12.06 -40.74
CA ILE A 194 18.43 12.59 -42.05
C ILE A 194 17.56 13.82 -42.31
N ASP A 195 18.21 14.96 -42.46
CA ASP A 195 17.66 16.14 -43.08
C ASP A 195 17.40 15.82 -44.55
N SER A 196 16.13 15.90 -44.97
CA SER A 196 15.81 16.29 -46.34
C SER A 196 14.34 16.71 -46.41
N SER A 197 14.10 17.99 -46.20
CA SER A 197 13.02 18.72 -46.88
C SER A 197 13.29 20.20 -46.68
N ASP A 198 13.76 20.88 -47.72
CA ASP A 198 13.00 21.92 -48.41
C ASP A 198 13.91 22.59 -49.44
N ASP A 199 13.48 22.63 -50.69
CA ASP A 199 13.90 23.68 -51.62
C ASP A 199 12.66 24.04 -52.43
N SER A 200 12.07 25.16 -52.05
CA SER A 200 10.95 25.84 -52.69
C SER A 200 11.53 26.87 -53.66
N ASP A 201 10.93 27.05 -54.84
CA ASP A 201 10.96 28.32 -55.55
C ASP A 201 9.69 28.47 -56.42
N ASP A 202 8.96 29.56 -56.16
CA ASP A 202 7.85 30.11 -56.95
C ASP A 202 8.41 31.05 -58.04
N ASP A 203 8.04 30.84 -59.31
CA ASP A 203 7.57 31.80 -60.34
C ASP A 203 7.49 31.15 -61.74
#